data_AF-A0A9E4DCZ8-F1
#
_entry.id   AF-A0A9E4DCZ8-F1
#
_cell.length_a   1.000
_cell.length_b   1.000
_cell.length_c   1.000
_cell.angle_alpha   90.00
_cell.angle_beta   90.00
_cell.angle_gamma   90.00
#
_symmetry.space_group_name_H-M   'P 1'
#
loop_
_entity.id
_entity.type
_entity.pdbx_description
1 polymer ?
#
loop_
_entity_poly.entity_id
_entity_poly.type
_entity_poly.pdbx_seq_one_letter_code
_entity_poly.pdbx_strand_id
1 'polypeptide(L)'
;TNCLAPMARVLDEAFGIEEGVINTVHAYTNDQRLADVPHSDWRRSRAAAENIIPTSTGAAKAVGEVLPQLKGKLHGIAARVPVPDGSVVDLFVKLGKQVAVQDVHEAVLAASASPRLQGILHYSEQPIVSTDIIGNSHSSIYDAGFTGVTAGRYLRVLNWYDNEWGYSCRVCDLLGRLRDLT
;
A
#
# COMPACT_ATOMS: atom_id res chain seq x y z
N THR A 1 5.73 1.79 0.80
CA THR A 1 5.45 3.23 1.02
C THR A 1 4.68 3.86 -0.13
N ASN A 2 5.13 3.74 -1.38
CA ASN A 2 4.44 4.33 -2.54
C ASN A 2 2.99 3.87 -2.73
N CYS A 3 2.64 2.63 -2.36
CA CYS A 3 1.24 2.18 -2.36
C CYS A 3 0.41 2.81 -1.22
N LEU A 4 0.99 2.87 -0.02
CA LEU A 4 0.29 3.33 1.20
C LEU A 4 0.12 4.85 1.26
N ALA A 5 1.14 5.62 0.90
CA ALA A 5 1.15 7.07 1.11
C ALA A 5 0.02 7.82 0.36
N PRO A 6 -0.26 7.52 -0.93
CA PRO A 6 -1.39 8.14 -1.62
C PRO A 6 -2.72 7.85 -0.93
N MET A 7 -2.96 6.60 -0.53
CA MET A 7 -4.19 6.20 0.14
C MET A 7 -4.34 6.86 1.51
N ALA A 8 -3.29 6.81 2.33
CA ALA A 8 -3.27 7.45 3.65
C ALA A 8 -3.52 8.96 3.56
N ARG A 9 -2.96 9.63 2.54
CA ARG A 9 -3.22 11.05 2.27
C ARG A 9 -4.70 11.30 2.00
N VAL A 10 -5.32 10.52 1.09
CA VAL A 10 -6.74 10.70 0.73
C VAL A 10 -7.64 10.55 1.95
N LEU A 11 -7.43 9.51 2.75
CA LEU A 11 -8.23 9.27 3.96
C LEU A 11 -8.01 10.34 5.02
N ASP A 12 -6.77 10.79 5.22
CA ASP A 12 -6.46 11.82 6.22
C ASP A 12 -7.03 13.18 5.82
N GLU A 13 -6.89 13.58 4.55
CA GLU A 13 -7.43 14.84 4.04
C GLU A 13 -8.97 14.87 4.09
N ALA A 14 -9.64 13.75 3.77
CA ALA A 14 -11.11 13.67 3.78
C ALA A 14 -11.70 13.50 5.19
N PHE A 15 -11.13 12.58 5.97
CA PHE A 15 -11.77 12.04 7.17
C PHE A 15 -10.94 12.21 8.45
N GLY A 16 -9.64 12.50 8.32
CA GLY A 16 -8.68 12.57 9.41
C GLY A 16 -8.35 11.20 9.97
N ILE A 17 -7.08 10.78 9.90
CA ILE A 17 -6.62 9.54 10.52
C ILE A 17 -6.20 9.85 11.97
N GLU A 18 -6.83 9.15 12.93
CA GLU A 18 -6.43 9.20 14.34
C GLU A 18 -5.25 8.24 14.60
N GLU A 19 -5.41 6.99 14.19
CA GLU A 19 -4.42 5.92 14.34
C GLU A 19 -4.73 4.79 13.35
N GLY A 20 -3.75 3.93 13.09
CA GLY A 20 -3.97 2.78 12.22
C GLY A 20 -2.83 1.79 12.18
N VAL A 21 -3.15 0.62 11.65
CA VAL A 21 -2.18 -0.46 11.41
C VAL A 21 -2.26 -0.94 9.97
N ILE A 22 -1.13 -1.38 9.45
CA ILE A 22 -1.03 -2.00 8.12
C ILE A 22 -0.56 -3.44 8.22
N ASN A 23 -1.03 -4.25 7.28
CA ASN A 23 -0.39 -5.49 6.90
C ASN A 23 -0.12 -5.45 5.40
N THR A 24 1.13 -5.65 5.00
CA THR A 24 1.46 -5.84 3.59
C THR A 24 1.61 -7.33 3.31
N VAL A 25 0.71 -7.89 2.50
CA VAL A 25 0.91 -9.23 1.92
C VAL A 25 1.72 -9.01 0.65
N HIS A 26 2.98 -9.42 0.69
CA HIS A 26 3.96 -9.02 -0.29
C HIS A 26 4.50 -10.23 -1.05
N ALA A 27 4.64 -10.10 -2.36
CA ALA A 27 5.45 -10.99 -3.17
C ALA A 27 6.85 -11.21 -2.54
N TYR A 28 7.42 -12.39 -2.71
CA TYR A 28 8.81 -12.59 -2.32
C TYR A 28 9.73 -11.74 -3.20
N THR A 29 10.90 -11.38 -2.69
CA THR A 29 11.91 -10.64 -3.45
C THR A 29 13.22 -11.41 -3.46
N ASN A 30 14.24 -10.88 -4.15
CA ASN A 30 15.60 -11.42 -4.15
C ASN A 30 16.25 -11.50 -2.76
N ASP A 31 15.64 -10.87 -1.75
CA ASP A 31 16.09 -10.88 -0.37
C ASP A 31 15.52 -12.08 0.43
N GLN A 32 14.62 -12.87 -0.16
CA GLN A 32 14.17 -14.15 0.39
C GLN A 32 14.95 -15.30 -0.26
N ARG A 33 14.98 -16.46 0.41
CA ARG A 33 15.81 -17.60 0.02
C ARG A 33 14.98 -18.66 -0.70
N LEU A 34 15.58 -19.34 -1.68
CA LEU A 34 14.92 -20.45 -2.39
C LEU A 34 14.83 -21.72 -1.52
N ALA A 35 15.79 -21.92 -0.63
CA ALA A 35 15.84 -23.01 0.34
C ALA A 35 16.14 -22.45 1.73
N ASP A 36 16.00 -23.29 2.76
CA ASP A 36 16.38 -22.93 4.12
C ASP A 36 17.90 -22.70 4.22
N VAL A 37 18.34 -21.43 4.35
CA VAL A 37 19.75 -21.04 4.40
C VAL A 37 19.98 -19.84 5.34
N PRO A 38 21.21 -19.61 5.87
CA PRO A 38 21.46 -18.54 6.82
C PRO A 38 21.05 -17.13 6.34
N HIS A 39 20.45 -16.36 7.26
CA HIS A 39 20.07 -14.96 7.08
C HIS A 39 20.02 -14.27 8.47
N SER A 40 20.27 -12.95 8.54
CA SER A 40 20.29 -12.19 9.80
C SER A 40 18.92 -12.16 10.50
N ASP A 41 17.85 -12.02 9.73
CA ASP A 41 16.47 -12.35 10.13
C ASP A 41 16.20 -13.85 9.89
N TRP A 42 16.02 -14.61 10.98
CA TRP A 42 15.81 -16.06 10.94
C TRP A 42 14.51 -16.48 10.26
N ARG A 43 13.48 -15.61 10.20
CA ARG A 43 12.26 -15.95 9.46
C ARG A 43 12.53 -15.94 7.96
N ARG A 44 13.33 -14.97 7.50
CA ARG A 44 13.75 -14.85 6.10
C ARG A 44 14.84 -15.84 5.69
N SER A 45 15.32 -16.64 6.63
CA SER A 45 16.20 -17.77 6.35
C SER A 45 15.44 -18.95 5.74
N ARG A 46 14.10 -18.93 5.74
CA ARG A 46 13.24 -20.03 5.30
C ARG A 46 12.88 -19.93 3.81
N ALA A 47 12.62 -21.06 3.17
CA ALA A 47 12.27 -21.16 1.74
C ALA A 47 11.03 -20.32 1.38
N ALA A 48 11.19 -19.36 0.47
CA ALA A 48 10.19 -18.35 0.11
C ALA A 48 8.94 -18.93 -0.56
N ALA A 49 9.13 -19.94 -1.41
CA ALA A 49 8.06 -20.55 -2.19
C ALA A 49 7.18 -21.52 -1.38
N GLU A 50 7.54 -21.78 -0.12
CA GLU A 50 6.88 -22.79 0.74
C GLU A 50 6.27 -22.16 2.00
N ASN A 51 6.50 -20.88 2.25
CA ASN A 51 6.17 -20.24 3.53
C ASN A 51 5.45 -18.91 3.35
N ILE A 52 4.56 -18.62 4.30
CA ILE A 52 4.19 -17.24 4.65
C ILE A 52 5.21 -16.78 5.70
N ILE A 53 6.02 -15.77 5.37
CA ILE A 53 7.14 -15.32 6.20
C ILE A 53 6.82 -13.93 6.79
N PRO A 54 6.45 -13.85 8.08
CA PRO A 54 6.25 -12.57 8.75
C PRO A 54 7.56 -11.79 8.86
N THR A 55 7.53 -10.49 8.59
CA THR A 55 8.67 -9.59 8.70
C THR A 55 8.24 -8.17 9.08
N SER A 56 9.18 -7.37 9.56
CA SER A 56 8.95 -5.95 9.81
C SER A 56 8.87 -5.16 8.50
N THR A 57 8.10 -4.07 8.50
CA THR A 57 8.07 -3.12 7.38
C THR A 57 8.33 -1.70 7.85
N GLY A 58 9.17 -0.98 7.12
CA GLY A 58 9.42 0.45 7.34
C GLY A 58 8.34 1.36 6.75
N ALA A 59 7.35 0.81 6.02
CA ALA A 59 6.42 1.60 5.22
C ALA A 59 5.60 2.60 6.05
N ALA A 60 5.06 2.16 7.20
CA ALA A 60 4.27 3.02 8.07
C ALA A 60 5.10 4.18 8.66
N LYS A 61 6.34 3.89 9.08
CA LYS A 61 7.28 4.92 9.56
C LYS A 61 7.63 5.92 8.46
N ALA A 62 7.92 5.42 7.24
CA ALA A 62 8.24 6.25 6.09
C ALA A 62 7.07 7.15 5.66
N VAL A 63 5.82 6.69 5.83
CA VAL A 63 4.64 7.56 5.60
C VAL A 63 4.66 8.76 6.53
N GLY A 64 5.05 8.60 7.79
CA GLY A 64 5.21 9.73 8.73
C GLY A 64 6.27 10.75 8.33
N GLU A 65 7.23 10.40 7.47
CA GLU A 65 8.23 11.34 6.95
C GLU A 65 7.71 12.13 5.73
N VAL A 66 6.85 11.51 4.90
CA VAL A 66 6.26 12.18 3.72
C VAL A 66 4.91 12.87 4.01
N LEU A 67 4.22 12.46 5.06
CA LEU A 67 2.98 13.03 5.59
C LEU A 67 3.19 13.31 7.09
N PRO A 68 3.84 14.43 7.47
CA PRO A 68 4.25 14.70 8.84
C PRO A 68 3.12 14.65 9.87
N GLN A 69 1.90 14.99 9.47
CA GLN A 69 0.71 14.93 10.33
C GLN A 69 0.28 13.49 10.71
N LEU A 70 0.83 12.49 10.02
CA LEU A 70 0.65 11.06 10.31
C LEU A 70 1.81 10.44 11.09
N LYS A 71 2.82 11.24 11.46
CA LYS A 71 3.99 10.74 12.20
C LYS A 71 3.57 10.13 13.54
N GLY A 72 3.93 8.86 13.74
CA GLY A 72 3.60 8.09 14.95
C GLY A 72 2.17 7.54 14.99
N LYS A 73 1.31 7.83 14.00
CA LYS A 73 -0.08 7.34 13.97
C LYS A 73 -0.24 5.98 13.30
N LEU A 74 0.71 5.58 12.46
CA LEU A 74 0.65 4.34 11.70
C LEU A 74 1.77 3.38 12.13
N HIS A 75 1.43 2.11 12.30
CA HIS A 75 2.37 1.01 12.50
C HIS A 75 2.00 -0.19 11.61
N GLY A 76 2.82 -1.23 11.56
CA GLY A 76 2.40 -2.45 10.88
C GLY A 76 3.49 -3.45 10.58
N ILE A 77 3.08 -4.51 9.91
CA ILE A 77 3.91 -5.67 9.56
C ILE A 77 3.81 -5.96 8.05
N ALA A 78 4.63 -6.91 7.60
CA ALA A 78 4.46 -7.52 6.30
C ALA A 78 4.52 -9.05 6.44
N ALA A 79 3.89 -9.74 5.50
CA ALA A 79 4.04 -11.17 5.27
C ALA A 79 4.53 -11.38 3.84
N ARG A 80 5.67 -12.05 3.67
CA ARG A 80 6.12 -12.51 2.35
C ARG A 80 5.38 -13.80 2.02
N VAL A 81 4.81 -13.90 0.83
CA VAL A 81 4.05 -15.08 0.40
C VAL A 81 4.61 -15.65 -0.91
N PRO A 82 4.29 -16.92 -1.26
CA PRO A 82 4.76 -17.60 -2.47
C PRO A 82 4.17 -17.07 -3.79
N VAL A 83 4.20 -15.76 -4.00
CA VAL A 83 3.82 -15.12 -5.27
C VAL A 83 5.03 -14.33 -5.81
N PRO A 84 5.32 -14.41 -7.12
CA PRO A 84 6.52 -13.81 -7.69
C PRO A 84 6.44 -12.29 -7.80
N ASP A 85 5.24 -11.76 -8.03
CA ASP A 85 4.96 -10.33 -8.11
C ASP A 85 3.47 -10.08 -7.85
N GLY A 86 3.12 -8.81 -7.64
CA GLY A 86 1.78 -8.38 -7.27
C GLY A 86 1.57 -8.46 -5.76
N SER A 87 1.70 -7.31 -5.11
CA SER A 87 1.55 -7.18 -3.66
C SER A 87 0.32 -6.38 -3.28
N VAL A 88 -0.05 -6.43 -2.01
CA VAL A 88 -1.22 -5.73 -1.50
C VAL A 88 -0.97 -5.16 -0.10
N VAL A 89 -1.44 -3.94 0.12
CA VAL A 89 -1.51 -3.28 1.42
C VAL A 89 -2.94 -3.40 1.94
N ASP A 90 -3.09 -4.00 3.11
CA ASP A 90 -4.32 -3.98 3.90
C ASP A 90 -4.14 -2.91 5.01
N LEU A 91 -4.94 -1.85 4.95
CA LEU A 91 -4.86 -0.69 5.83
C LEU A 91 -6.10 -0.61 6.70
N PHE A 92 -5.90 -0.65 8.02
CA PHE A 92 -6.93 -0.48 9.03
C PHE A 92 -6.69 0.83 9.78
N VAL A 93 -7.66 1.73 9.78
CA VAL A 93 -7.55 3.04 10.42
C VAL A 93 -8.79 3.38 11.22
N LYS A 94 -8.57 4.10 12.32
CA LYS A 94 -9.63 4.82 13.02
C LYS A 94 -9.68 6.26 12.50
N LEU A 95 -10.85 6.68 12.07
CA LEU A 95 -11.09 8.00 11.49
C LEU A 95 -11.67 8.97 12.53
N GLY A 96 -11.37 10.25 12.37
CA GLY A 96 -11.90 11.34 13.21
C GLY A 96 -13.37 11.67 12.93
N LYS A 97 -13.90 11.22 11.79
CA LYS A 97 -15.30 11.43 11.38
C LYS A 97 -16.03 10.10 11.20
N GLN A 98 -17.36 10.13 11.34
CA GLN A 98 -18.19 9.02 10.89
C GLN A 98 -18.25 9.00 9.37
N VAL A 99 -18.14 7.82 8.79
CA VAL A 99 -18.19 7.59 7.35
C VAL A 99 -19.04 6.35 7.05
N ALA A 100 -19.64 6.33 5.86
CA ALA A 100 -20.12 5.13 5.20
C ALA A 100 -19.10 4.66 4.16
N VAL A 101 -19.25 3.43 3.67
CA VAL A 101 -18.42 2.88 2.58
C VAL A 101 -18.46 3.77 1.33
N GLN A 102 -19.65 4.29 1.01
CA GLN A 102 -19.85 5.15 -0.15
C GLN A 102 -19.04 6.47 -0.07
N ASP A 103 -18.93 7.08 1.11
CA ASP A 103 -18.13 8.29 1.31
C ASP A 103 -16.66 8.03 0.95
N VAL A 104 -16.15 6.86 1.32
CA VAL A 104 -14.76 6.44 1.02
C VAL A 104 -14.58 6.25 -0.48
N HIS A 105 -15.51 5.57 -1.16
CA HIS A 105 -15.46 5.39 -2.59
C HIS A 105 -15.43 6.72 -3.34
N GLU A 106 -16.29 7.66 -2.97
CA GLU A 106 -16.35 8.99 -3.57
C GLU A 106 -15.05 9.77 -3.37
N ALA A 107 -14.50 9.75 -2.14
CA ALA A 107 -13.23 10.42 -1.84
C ALA A 107 -12.06 9.84 -2.66
N VAL A 108 -11.99 8.50 -2.79
CA VAL A 108 -10.92 7.84 -3.54
C VAL A 108 -11.07 8.01 -5.05
N LEU A 109 -12.29 7.91 -5.57
CA LEU A 109 -12.58 8.14 -6.98
C LEU A 109 -12.20 9.57 -7.38
N ALA A 110 -12.64 10.57 -6.61
CA ALA A 110 -12.28 11.98 -6.84
C ALA A 110 -10.77 12.20 -6.77
N ALA A 111 -10.09 11.58 -5.79
CA ALA A 111 -8.64 11.66 -5.65
C ALA A 111 -7.91 11.04 -6.84
N SER A 112 -8.33 9.86 -7.31
CA SER A 112 -7.72 9.14 -8.44
C SER A 112 -7.79 9.92 -9.76
N ALA A 113 -8.84 10.74 -9.93
CA ALA A 113 -9.04 11.61 -11.08
C ALA A 113 -8.34 12.98 -10.95
N SER A 114 -7.76 13.30 -9.79
CA SER A 114 -7.11 14.60 -9.57
C SER A 114 -5.77 14.69 -10.32
N PRO A 115 -5.37 15.88 -10.81
CA PRO A 115 -4.08 16.06 -11.49
C PRO A 115 -2.86 15.62 -10.67
N ARG A 116 -2.99 15.61 -9.33
CA ARG A 116 -1.91 15.22 -8.41
C ARG A 116 -1.71 13.72 -8.33
N LEU A 117 -2.77 12.93 -8.46
CA LEU A 117 -2.76 11.48 -8.24
C LEU A 117 -3.13 10.68 -9.48
N GLN A 118 -3.50 11.34 -10.59
CA GLN A 118 -3.69 10.70 -11.88
C GLN A 118 -2.41 9.94 -12.28
N GLY A 119 -2.56 8.67 -12.65
CA GLY A 119 -1.44 7.77 -12.96
C GLY A 119 -0.66 7.24 -11.74
N ILE A 120 -1.05 7.63 -10.52
CA ILE A 120 -0.44 7.20 -9.26
C ILE A 120 -1.41 6.34 -8.44
N LEU A 121 -2.65 6.82 -8.27
CA LEU A 121 -3.73 6.12 -7.57
C LEU A 121 -4.79 5.71 -8.58
N HIS A 122 -5.11 4.41 -8.63
CA HIS A 122 -6.18 3.86 -9.45
C HIS A 122 -7.36 3.44 -8.56
N TYR A 123 -8.58 3.66 -9.03
CA TYR A 123 -9.81 3.18 -8.39
C TYR A 123 -10.33 1.98 -9.19
N SER A 124 -10.49 0.83 -8.55
CA SER A 124 -10.99 -0.40 -9.19
C SER A 124 -12.21 -0.95 -8.45
N GLU A 125 -13.22 -1.34 -9.22
CA GLU A 125 -14.38 -2.13 -8.76
C GLU A 125 -14.36 -3.55 -9.32
N GLN A 126 -13.35 -3.86 -10.15
CA GLN A 126 -13.21 -5.17 -10.76
C GLN A 126 -12.70 -6.18 -9.72
N PRO A 127 -13.17 -7.44 -9.74
CA PRO A 127 -12.74 -8.49 -8.82
C PRO A 127 -11.35 -9.03 -9.22
N ILE A 128 -10.32 -8.19 -9.10
CA ILE A 128 -8.95 -8.47 -9.51
C ILE A 128 -8.19 -9.31 -8.48
N VAL A 129 -7.18 -10.03 -8.96
CA VAL A 129 -6.19 -10.75 -8.13
C VAL A 129 -4.77 -10.27 -8.44
N SER A 130 -3.77 -10.80 -7.72
CA SER A 130 -2.39 -10.31 -7.80
C SER A 130 -1.77 -10.39 -9.20
N THR A 131 -2.16 -11.35 -10.03
CA THR A 131 -1.63 -11.48 -11.40
C THR A 131 -2.20 -10.44 -12.36
N ASP A 132 -3.39 -9.90 -12.08
CA ASP A 132 -4.07 -8.94 -12.98
C ASP A 132 -3.43 -7.55 -12.92
N ILE A 133 -2.63 -7.28 -11.89
CA ILE A 133 -1.94 -6.01 -11.70
C ILE A 133 -0.50 -6.01 -12.22
N ILE A 134 0.02 -7.15 -12.70
CA ILE A 134 1.40 -7.22 -13.21
C ILE A 134 1.53 -6.35 -14.46
N GLY A 135 2.54 -5.48 -14.48
CA GLY A 135 2.73 -4.47 -15.51
C GLY A 135 1.86 -3.21 -15.35
N ASN A 136 1.05 -3.13 -14.28
CA ASN A 136 0.29 -1.94 -13.97
C ASN A 136 1.21 -0.87 -13.37
N SER A 137 1.27 0.31 -14.00
CA SER A 137 2.20 1.38 -13.63
C SER A 137 1.75 2.24 -12.46
N HIS A 138 0.55 2.04 -11.91
CA HIS A 138 0.07 2.82 -10.76
C HIS A 138 0.84 2.42 -9.49
N SER A 139 1.00 3.37 -8.56
CA SER A 139 1.62 3.08 -7.26
C SER A 139 0.69 2.38 -6.29
N SER A 140 -0.61 2.64 -6.43
CA SER A 140 -1.66 2.17 -5.53
C SER A 140 -2.93 1.94 -6.34
N ILE A 141 -3.49 0.75 -6.26
CA ILE A 141 -4.73 0.38 -6.93
C ILE A 141 -5.72 0.04 -5.82
N TYR A 142 -6.58 1.00 -5.49
CA TYR A 142 -7.63 0.82 -4.50
C TYR A 142 -8.68 -0.16 -5.00
N ASP A 143 -8.95 -1.18 -4.19
CA ASP A 143 -9.97 -2.19 -4.46
C ASP A 143 -11.23 -1.87 -3.64
N ALA A 144 -12.23 -1.31 -4.33
CA ALA A 144 -13.48 -0.90 -3.71
C ALA A 144 -14.22 -2.10 -3.07
N GLY A 145 -14.08 -3.30 -3.65
CA GLY A 145 -14.77 -4.51 -3.19
C GLY A 145 -14.35 -4.99 -1.80
N PHE A 146 -13.18 -4.59 -1.31
CA PHE A 146 -12.67 -4.95 0.03
C PHE A 146 -12.77 -3.83 1.07
N THR A 147 -13.54 -2.78 0.78
CA THR A 147 -13.75 -1.68 1.73
C THR A 147 -14.74 -2.07 2.81
N GLY A 148 -14.34 -1.88 4.07
CA GLY A 148 -15.19 -2.17 5.22
C GLY A 148 -15.21 -1.01 6.19
N VAL A 149 -16.40 -0.65 6.69
CA VAL A 149 -16.55 0.31 7.78
C VAL A 149 -17.26 -0.37 8.95
N THR A 150 -16.64 -0.32 10.13
CA THR A 150 -17.20 -0.83 11.39
C THR A 150 -17.41 0.30 12.37
N ALA A 151 -18.55 0.32 13.06
CA ALA A 151 -18.94 1.36 14.02
C ALA A 151 -18.78 2.80 13.49
N GLY A 152 -18.97 2.98 12.17
CA GLY A 152 -18.88 4.26 11.45
C GLY A 152 -17.49 4.91 11.40
N ARG A 153 -16.49 4.43 12.13
CA ARG A 153 -15.17 5.10 12.24
C ARG A 153 -13.96 4.19 12.07
N TYR A 154 -14.15 2.88 12.09
CA TYR A 154 -13.07 1.92 11.83
C TYR A 154 -13.15 1.50 10.36
N LEU A 155 -12.23 2.02 9.56
CA LEU A 155 -12.14 1.77 8.14
C LEU A 155 -11.06 0.73 7.85
N ARG A 156 -11.39 -0.22 6.99
CA ARG A 156 -10.44 -1.09 6.29
C ARG A 156 -10.49 -0.80 4.80
N VAL A 157 -9.34 -0.57 4.19
CA VAL A 157 -9.17 -0.48 2.73
C VAL A 157 -8.03 -1.36 2.26
N LEU A 158 -8.11 -1.81 1.01
CA LEU A 158 -7.15 -2.70 0.39
C LEU A 158 -6.62 -2.05 -0.89
N ASN A 159 -5.29 -2.03 -1.05
CA ASN A 159 -4.63 -1.41 -2.18
C ASN A 159 -3.60 -2.36 -2.78
N TRP A 160 -3.82 -2.78 -4.02
CA TRP A 160 -2.87 -3.55 -4.80
C TRP A 160 -1.74 -2.65 -5.31
N TYR A 161 -0.58 -3.25 -5.59
CA TYR A 161 0.50 -2.61 -6.32
C TYR A 161 1.43 -3.67 -6.91
N ASP A 162 1.80 -3.46 -8.16
CA ASP A 162 2.95 -4.15 -8.73
C ASP A 162 4.20 -3.57 -8.03
N ASN A 163 4.88 -4.42 -7.27
CA ASN A 163 5.98 -4.00 -6.41
C ASN A 163 7.27 -3.73 -7.20
N GLU A 164 7.35 -4.16 -8.46
CA GLU A 164 8.50 -3.94 -9.33
C GLU A 164 8.23 -2.78 -10.30
N TRP A 165 7.17 -2.89 -11.09
CA TRP A 165 6.86 -1.99 -12.19
C TRP A 165 6.35 -0.63 -11.72
N GLY A 166 5.36 -0.62 -10.83
CA GLY A 166 4.79 0.62 -10.29
C GLY A 166 5.86 1.46 -9.59
N TYR A 167 6.78 0.82 -8.87
CA TYR A 167 7.92 1.50 -8.24
C TYR A 167 8.94 2.01 -9.27
N SER A 168 9.29 1.20 -10.27
CA SER A 168 10.21 1.60 -11.34
C SER A 168 9.72 2.84 -12.09
N CYS A 169 8.42 2.90 -12.41
CA CYS A 169 7.83 4.10 -13.00
C CYS A 169 7.97 5.33 -12.08
N ARG A 170 7.79 5.18 -10.75
CA ARG A 170 7.97 6.30 -9.80
C ARG A 170 9.40 6.82 -9.75
N VAL A 171 10.39 5.95 -9.94
CA VAL A 171 11.79 6.39 -10.03
C VAL A 171 11.98 7.26 -11.27
N CYS A 172 11.47 6.84 -12.43
CA CYS A 172 11.54 7.64 -13.66
C CYS A 172 10.79 8.98 -13.52
N ASP A 173 9.59 8.98 -12.93
CA ASP A 173 8.80 10.18 -12.69
C ASP A 173 9.55 11.16 -11.78
N LEU A 174 10.18 10.66 -10.71
CA LEU A 174 10.97 11.48 -9.79
C LEU A 174 12.20 12.07 -10.47
N LEU A 175 12.91 11.30 -11.29
CA LEU A 175 14.04 11.81 -12.06
C LEU A 175 13.62 12.94 -13.01
N GLY A 176 12.47 12.78 -13.68
CA GLY A 176 11.89 13.85 -14.50
C GLY A 176 11.62 15.12 -13.70
N ARG A 177 11.00 15.00 -12.52
CA ARG A 177 10.74 16.13 -11.62
C ARG A 177 12.03 16.80 -11.11
N LEU A 178 13.06 16.02 -10.79
CA LEU A 178 14.35 16.55 -10.33
C LEU A 178 15.07 17.31 -11.45
N ARG A 179 15.01 16.82 -12.70
CA ARG A 179 15.54 17.53 -13.87
C ARG A 179 14.83 18.87 -14.07
N ASP A 180 13.52 18.92 -13.88
CA ASP A 180 12.75 20.16 -14.07
C ASP A 180 12.96 21.18 -12.93
N LEU A 181 13.64 20.80 -11.84
CA LEU A 181 14.05 21.68 -10.73
C LEU A 181 15.44 22.30 -10.93
N THR A 182 16.25 21.75 -11.84
CA THR A 182 17.59 22.24 -12.19
C THR A 182 17.56 23.09 -13.43
#